data_AF-A0A269PU89-F1
#
_entry.id   AF-A0A269PU89-F1
#
_cell.length_a   1.000
_cell.length_b   1.000
_cell.length_c   1.000
_cell.angle_alpha   90.00
_cell.angle_beta   90.00
_cell.angle_gamma   90.00
#
_symmetry.space_group_name_H-M   'P 1'
#
loop_
_entity.id
_entity.type
_entity.pdbx_description
1 polymer ?
#
loop_
_entity_poly.entity_id
_entity_poly.type
_entity_poly.pdbx_seq_one_letter_code
_entity_poly.pdbx_strand_id
1 'polypeptide(L)'
;MKFMDKQTFINSCYSQLAGILKNAKNHQKNDKQKHRTEGFIQAGKVLGLISNKEAIDLMEKAHFQVFDESIESRKSRKATLKEAVARGDDEYIDIPAYARNKI
;
A
#
# COMPACT_ATOMS: atom_id res chain seq x y z
N MET A 1 -30.87 -6.41 14.27
CA MET A 1 -29.49 -6.61 13.78
C MET A 1 -29.25 -5.64 12.64
N LYS A 2 -28.44 -4.57 12.82
CA LYS A 2 -28.09 -3.67 11.73
C LYS A 2 -27.07 -4.38 10.85
N PHE A 3 -27.46 -4.74 9.64
CA PHE A 3 -26.50 -5.18 8.63
C PHE A 3 -25.61 -4.00 8.27
N MET A 4 -24.31 -4.23 8.22
CA MET A 4 -23.35 -3.24 7.76
C MET A 4 -23.58 -3.04 6.26
N ASP A 5 -23.93 -1.82 5.86
CA ASP A 5 -24.04 -1.46 4.45
C ASP A 5 -22.66 -1.58 3.77
N LYS A 6 -22.66 -2.00 2.50
CA LYS A 6 -21.46 -2.13 1.66
C LYS A 6 -20.61 -0.87 1.69
N GLN A 7 -21.22 0.32 1.61
CA GLN A 7 -20.46 1.56 1.65
C GLN A 7 -19.78 1.79 3.00
N THR A 8 -20.49 1.47 4.09
CA THR A 8 -19.94 1.54 5.45
C THR A 8 -18.76 0.58 5.62
N PHE A 9 -18.84 -0.62 5.02
CA PHE A 9 -17.76 -1.60 5.00
C PHE A 9 -16.53 -1.09 4.24
N ILE A 10 -16.72 -0.56 3.02
CA ILE A 10 -15.63 -0.01 2.20
C ILE A 10 -14.94 1.15 2.92
N ASN A 11 -15.71 2.06 3.52
CA ASN A 11 -15.17 3.20 4.27
C ASN A 11 -14.34 2.73 5.48
N SER A 12 -14.79 1.67 6.15
CA SER A 12 -14.07 1.05 7.28
C SER A 12 -12.76 0.39 6.82
N CYS A 13 -12.76 -0.33 5.71
CA CYS A 13 -11.56 -0.89 5.11
C CYS A 13 -10.55 0.21 4.75
N TYR A 14 -11.02 1.27 4.10
CA TYR A 14 -10.20 2.41 3.71
C TYR A 14 -9.51 3.06 4.92
N SER A 15 -10.29 3.35 5.96
CA SER A 15 -9.79 4.01 7.17
C SER A 15 -8.71 3.17 7.87
N GLN A 16 -8.92 1.86 7.93
CA GLN A 16 -7.94 0.93 8.50
C GLN A 16 -6.65 0.87 7.67
N LEU A 17 -6.76 0.74 6.34
CA LEU A 17 -5.62 0.71 5.42
C LEU A 17 -4.82 2.02 5.50
N ALA A 18 -5.49 3.17 5.42
CA ALA A 18 -4.84 4.47 5.53
C ALA A 18 -4.13 4.64 6.89
N GLY A 19 -4.74 4.16 7.98
CA GLY A 19 -4.12 4.16 9.30
C GLY A 19 -2.82 3.33 9.35
N ILE A 20 -2.86 2.09 8.84
CA ILE A 20 -1.68 1.22 8.77
C ILE A 20 -0.57 1.86 7.92
N LEU A 21 -0.92 2.45 6.78
CA LEU A 21 0.04 3.07 5.87
C LEU A 21 0.66 4.33 6.46
N LYS A 22 -0.12 5.17 7.17
CA LYS A 22 0.40 6.33 7.90
C LYS A 22 1.37 5.91 9.01
N ASN A 23 1.02 4.88 9.77
CA ASN A 23 1.90 4.29 10.78
C ASN A 23 3.20 3.76 10.14
N ALA A 24 3.10 3.11 8.98
CA ALA A 24 4.27 2.66 8.23
C ALA A 24 5.16 3.81 7.73
N LYS A 25 4.56 4.93 7.28
CA LYS A 25 5.28 6.16 6.89
C LYS A 25 6.07 6.75 8.06
N ASN A 26 5.52 6.67 9.27
CA ASN A 26 6.14 7.14 10.51
C ASN A 26 7.07 6.10 11.18
N HIS A 27 7.40 4.99 10.51
CA HIS A 27 8.20 3.88 11.05
C HIS A 27 7.59 3.18 12.29
N GLN A 28 6.30 3.38 12.56
CA GLN A 28 5.55 2.81 13.67
C GLN A 28 4.70 1.62 13.22
N LYS A 29 5.32 0.64 12.54
CA LYS A 29 4.59 -0.50 11.98
C LYS A 29 3.91 -1.31 13.09
N ASN A 30 2.63 -1.62 12.87
CA ASN A 30 1.83 -2.45 13.77
C ASN A 30 1.32 -3.69 13.04
N ASP A 31 2.09 -4.78 13.12
CA ASP A 31 1.78 -6.02 12.41
C ASP A 31 0.47 -6.65 12.88
N LYS A 32 0.13 -6.52 14.18
CA LYS A 32 -1.17 -6.99 14.69
C LYS A 32 -2.34 -6.27 14.03
N GLN A 33 -2.23 -4.95 13.85
CA GLN A 33 -3.26 -4.17 13.16
C GLN A 33 -3.36 -4.57 11.69
N LYS A 34 -2.21 -4.74 11.01
CA LYS A 34 -2.16 -5.21 9.62
C LYS A 34 -2.88 -6.54 9.45
N HIS A 35 -2.55 -7.57 10.23
CA HIS A 35 -3.17 -8.89 10.11
C HIS A 35 -4.69 -8.84 10.39
N ARG A 36 -5.13 -8.02 11.34
CA ARG A 36 -6.57 -7.81 11.59
C ARG A 36 -7.28 -7.19 10.39
N THR A 37 -6.68 -6.19 9.76
CA THR A 37 -7.25 -5.54 8.58
C THR A 37 -7.28 -6.47 7.37
N GLU A 38 -6.26 -7.30 7.18
CA GLU A 38 -6.26 -8.36 6.14
C GLU A 38 -7.41 -9.36 6.36
N GLY A 39 -7.57 -9.85 7.59
CA GLY A 39 -8.69 -10.73 7.96
C GLY A 39 -10.05 -10.07 7.77
N PHE A 40 -10.17 -8.78 8.11
CA PHE A 40 -11.40 -8.01 7.92
C PHE A 40 -11.79 -7.88 6.43
N ILE A 41 -10.83 -7.55 5.56
CA ILE A 41 -11.05 -7.48 4.10
C ILE A 41 -11.43 -8.87 3.55
N GLN A 42 -10.76 -9.93 3.99
CA GLN A 42 -11.07 -11.28 3.57
C GLN A 42 -12.48 -11.71 3.99
N ALA A 43 -12.94 -11.35 5.19
CA ALA A 43 -14.31 -11.57 5.61
C ALA A 43 -15.30 -10.83 4.70
N GLY A 44 -15.01 -9.58 4.34
CA GLY A 44 -15.80 -8.82 3.37
C GLY A 44 -15.93 -9.49 2.00
N LYS A 45 -14.83 -10.10 1.52
CA LYS A 45 -14.83 -10.87 0.27
C LYS A 45 -15.73 -12.11 0.37
N VAL A 46 -15.61 -12.87 1.46
CA VAL A 46 -16.43 -14.07 1.69
C VAL A 46 -17.92 -13.72 1.82
N LEU A 47 -18.24 -12.58 2.43
CA LEU A 47 -19.61 -12.09 2.59
C LEU A 47 -20.16 -11.40 1.33
N GLY A 48 -19.39 -11.30 0.25
CA GLY A 48 -19.82 -10.64 -0.99
C GLY A 48 -19.95 -9.12 -0.90
N LEU A 49 -19.40 -8.49 0.14
CA LEU A 49 -19.44 -7.03 0.34
C LEU A 49 -18.41 -6.30 -0.53
N ILE A 50 -17.29 -6.95 -0.84
CA ILE A 50 -16.21 -6.39 -1.67
C ILE A 50 -15.62 -7.46 -2.57
N SER A 51 -15.37 -7.13 -3.83
CA SER A 51 -14.64 -7.99 -4.75
C SER A 51 -13.12 -7.90 -4.53
N ASN A 52 -12.38 -8.86 -5.07
CA ASN A 52 -10.92 -8.82 -5.02
C ASN A 52 -10.37 -7.57 -5.75
N LYS A 53 -11.00 -7.19 -6.87
CA LYS A 53 -10.61 -5.99 -7.62
C LYS A 53 -10.84 -4.72 -6.82
N GLU A 54 -12.03 -4.55 -6.23
CA GLU A 54 -12.34 -3.41 -5.38
C GLU A 54 -11.38 -3.32 -4.17
N ALA A 55 -10.97 -4.45 -3.58
CA ALA A 55 -10.00 -4.46 -2.48
C ALA A 55 -8.60 -3.99 -2.92
N ILE A 56 -8.14 -4.39 -4.10
CA ILE A 56 -6.86 -3.96 -4.68
C ILE A 56 -6.92 -2.46 -5.00
N ASP A 57 -7.98 -1.99 -5.66
CA ASP A 57 -8.17 -0.58 -5.99
C ASP A 57 -8.23 0.30 -4.72
N LEU A 58 -8.86 -0.21 -3.66
CA LEU A 58 -8.92 0.47 -2.36
C LEU A 58 -7.54 0.60 -1.72
N MET A 59 -6.72 -0.44 -1.82
CA MET A 59 -5.35 -0.44 -1.33
C MET A 59 -4.48 0.55 -2.11
N GLU A 60 -4.59 0.57 -3.44
CA GLU A 60 -3.88 1.51 -4.30
C GLU A 60 -4.25 2.95 -3.94
N LYS A 61 -5.54 3.24 -3.78
CA LYS A 61 -6.04 4.56 -3.38
C LYS A 61 -5.50 4.99 -2.01
N ALA A 62 -5.51 4.10 -1.02
CA ALA A 62 -4.99 4.38 0.30
C ALA A 62 -3.46 4.59 0.28
N HIS A 63 -2.73 3.83 -0.54
CA HIS A 63 -1.29 3.99 -0.71
C HIS A 63 -0.95 5.36 -1.33
N PHE A 64 -1.61 5.70 -2.43
CA PHE A 64 -1.40 6.98 -3.10
C PHE A 64 -1.68 8.16 -2.16
N GLN A 65 -2.78 8.12 -1.39
CA GLN A 65 -3.10 9.21 -0.43
C GLN A 65 -2.01 9.40 0.64
N VAL A 66 -1.33 8.33 1.07
CA VAL A 66 -0.36 8.41 2.17
C VAL A 66 1.05 8.72 1.69
N PHE A 67 1.44 8.17 0.53
CA PHE A 67 2.81 8.24 0.02
C PHE A 67 2.99 9.17 -1.18
N ASP A 68 1.90 9.70 -1.75
CA ASP A 68 1.90 10.50 -2.99
C ASP A 68 2.57 9.74 -4.15
N GLU A 69 2.51 8.41 -4.12
CA GLU A 69 3.15 7.50 -5.06
C GLU A 69 2.28 6.24 -5.22
N SER A 70 2.19 5.73 -6.45
CA SER A 70 1.54 4.44 -6.72
C SER A 70 2.37 3.26 -6.19
N ILE A 71 1.71 2.14 -5.92
CA ILE A 71 2.41 0.91 -5.51
C ILE A 71 3.36 0.45 -6.63
N GLU A 72 2.94 0.60 -7.88
CA GLU A 72 3.73 0.25 -9.06
C GLU A 72 5.00 1.11 -9.16
N SER A 73 4.89 2.43 -9.07
CA SER A 73 6.05 3.34 -9.10
C SER A 73 7.05 3.00 -8.00
N ARG A 74 6.55 2.74 -6.78
CA ARG A 74 7.38 2.30 -5.65
C ARG A 74 8.10 0.96 -5.92
N LYS A 75 7.43 0.01 -6.58
CA LYS A 75 8.02 -1.29 -6.94
C LYS A 75 9.09 -1.14 -8.01
N SER A 76 8.79 -0.41 -9.10
CA SER A 76 9.71 -0.17 -10.21
C SER A 76 10.99 0.49 -9.71
N ARG A 77 10.86 1.55 -8.92
CA ARG A 77 12.00 2.26 -8.32
C ARG A 77 12.91 1.36 -7.46
N LYS A 78 12.31 0.45 -6.68
CA LYS A 78 13.07 -0.55 -5.91
C LYS A 78 13.74 -1.58 -6.80
N ALA A 79 13.08 -2.02 -7.88
CA ALA A 79 13.64 -2.95 -8.84
C ALA A 79 14.83 -2.33 -9.57
N THR A 80 14.70 -1.12 -10.10
CA THR A 80 15.78 -0.40 -10.80
C THR A 80 17.01 -0.21 -9.90
N LEU A 81 16.81 0.14 -8.62
CA LEU A 81 17.93 0.23 -7.68
C LEU A 81 18.60 -1.13 -7.46
N LYS A 82 17.82 -2.20 -7.29
CA LYS A 82 18.35 -3.55 -7.11
C LYS A 82 19.12 -4.03 -8.33
N GLU A 83 18.64 -3.71 -9.53
CA GLU A 83 19.30 -4.03 -10.79
C GLU A 83 20.62 -3.24 -10.96
N ALA A 84 20.63 -1.95 -10.64
CA ALA A 84 21.86 -1.14 -10.68
C ALA A 84 22.92 -1.68 -9.71
N VAL A 85 22.52 -2.05 -8.49
CA VAL A 85 23.40 -2.72 -7.51
C VAL A 85 23.93 -4.05 -8.07
N ALA A 86 23.08 -4.86 -8.72
CA ALA A 86 23.50 -6.12 -9.30
C ALA A 86 24.47 -5.95 -10.49
N ARG A 87 24.37 -4.84 -11.22
CA ARG A 87 25.25 -4.50 -12.35
C ARG A 87 26.55 -3.80 -11.91
N GLY A 88 26.68 -3.43 -10.63
CA GLY A 88 27.82 -2.62 -10.16
C GLY A 88 27.83 -1.21 -10.77
N ASP A 89 26.65 -0.67 -11.05
CA ASP A 89 26.48 0.67 -11.64
C ASP A 89 26.60 1.73 -10.54
N ASP A 90 27.84 1.94 -10.07
CA ASP A 90 28.16 2.84 -8.97
C ASP A 90 27.76 4.30 -9.28
N GLU A 91 27.84 4.71 -10.56
CA GLU A 91 27.39 6.03 -11.00
C GLU A 91 25.89 6.23 -10.72
N TYR A 92 25.04 5.25 -11.04
CA TYR A 92 23.61 5.31 -10.72
C TYR A 92 23.34 5.23 -9.21
N ILE A 93 24.15 4.49 -8.46
CA ILE A 93 24.03 4.30 -7.00
C ILE A 93 24.42 5.56 -6.22
N ASP A 94 25.38 6.32 -6.72
CA ASP A 94 25.86 7.56 -6.10
C ASP A 94 24.92 8.76 -6.33
N ILE A 95 24.01 8.68 -7.31
CA ILE A 95 22.99 9.71 -7.51
C ILE A 95 22.11 9.83 -6.25
N PRO A 96 21.96 11.04 -5.67
CA PRO A 96 21.08 11.25 -4.52
C PRO A 96 19.65 10.75 -4.79
N ALA A 97 19.04 10.10 -3.79
CA ALA A 97 17.74 9.44 -3.97
C ALA A 97 16.62 10.34 -4.52
N TYR A 98 16.64 11.64 -4.22
CA TYR A 98 15.66 12.61 -4.74
C TYR A 98 15.88 12.96 -6.23
N ALA A 99 17.12 12.85 -6.73
CA ALA A 99 17.49 13.12 -8.12
C ALA A 99 17.27 11.88 -9.00
N ARG A 100 17.50 10.68 -8.45
CA ARG A 100 17.27 9.40 -9.15
C ARG A 100 15.83 9.22 -9.63
N ASN A 101 14.85 9.78 -8.91
CA ASN A 101 13.42 9.66 -9.26
C ASN A 101 12.99 10.56 -10.42
N LYS A 102 13.89 11.37 -10.98
CA LYS A 102 13.62 12.30 -12.09
C LYS A 102 14.25 11.87 -13.42
N ILE A 103 14.95 10.74 -13.44
CA ILE A 103 15.66 10.15 -14.58
C ILE A 103 14.81 9.02 -15.12
#